data_AF-A0A0M0LRH8-F1
#
_entry.id   AF-A0A0M0LRH8-F1
#
_cell.length_a   1.000
_cell.length_b   1.000
_cell.length_c   1.000
_cell.angle_alpha   90.00
_cell.angle_beta   90.00
_cell.angle_gamma   90.00
#
_symmetry.space_group_name_H-M   'P 1'
#
loop_
_entity.id
_entity.type
_entity.pdbx_description
1 polymer ?
#
loop_
_entity_poly.entity_id
_entity_poly.type
_entity_poly.pdbx_seq_one_letter_code
_entity_poly.pdbx_strand_id
1 'polypeptide(L)'
;MTAPEPAHVTLDSEQRRVLELTCRQGRSVFYTGPGGVGKSFVTSVILAFLRAVFSDTFSKAVAITAPTGIAATHIGGTTLHSAMGVGVPLVHEDFASRMGGGASGGKGKSLATQLQVLLIDEVSMLSAEFLDLLDEQLRALVAKYGRGPDNLHRGEKAR
;
A
#
# COMPACT_ATOMS: atom_id res chain seq x y z
N MET A 1 18.07 -12.61 10.65
CA MET A 1 16.86 -13.32 11.11
C MET A 1 16.03 -13.61 9.87
N THR A 2 15.96 -14.86 9.45
CA THR A 2 15.31 -15.28 8.20
C THR A 2 13.92 -15.85 8.53
N ALA A 3 12.89 -15.34 7.85
CA ALA A 3 11.54 -15.91 7.91
C ALA A 3 11.55 -17.36 7.39
N PRO A 4 10.63 -18.22 7.85
CA PRO A 4 10.56 -19.62 7.39
C PRO A 4 10.28 -19.66 5.88
N GLU A 5 11.07 -20.45 5.14
CA GLU A 5 10.81 -20.70 3.72
C GLU A 5 9.54 -21.57 3.56
N PRO A 6 8.57 -21.17 2.72
CA PRO A 6 7.42 -21.99 2.43
C PRO A 6 7.84 -23.26 1.67
N ALA A 7 7.21 -24.39 2.02
CA ALA A 7 7.49 -25.73 1.49
C ALA A 7 7.66 -25.74 -0.05
N HIS A 8 8.84 -26.17 -0.51
CA HIS A 8 9.24 -26.43 -1.91
C HIS A 8 8.49 -25.63 -2.99
N VAL A 9 8.54 -24.31 -2.89
CA VAL A 9 8.12 -23.43 -3.97
C VAL A 9 9.28 -23.28 -4.96
N THR A 10 9.15 -23.86 -6.15
CA THR A 10 10.10 -23.59 -7.25
C THR A 10 9.74 -22.26 -7.92
N LEU A 11 10.49 -21.21 -7.58
CA LEU A 11 10.40 -19.90 -8.24
C LEU A 11 11.26 -19.88 -9.50
N ASP A 12 10.71 -19.36 -10.60
CA ASP A 12 11.50 -19.04 -11.78
C ASP A 12 12.45 -17.85 -11.54
N SER A 13 13.31 -17.53 -12.52
CA SER A 13 14.29 -16.45 -12.39
C SER A 13 13.65 -15.08 -12.18
N GLU A 14 12.54 -14.81 -12.87
CA GLU A 14 11.85 -13.51 -12.83
C GLU A 14 11.09 -13.33 -11.51
N GLN A 15 10.36 -14.36 -11.07
CA GLN A 15 9.68 -14.37 -9.77
C GLN A 15 10.67 -14.18 -8.62
N ARG A 16 11.82 -14.88 -8.67
CA ARG A 16 12.90 -14.71 -7.70
C ARG A 16 13.47 -13.29 -7.72
N ARG A 17 13.62 -12.69 -8.90
CA ARG A 17 14.10 -11.32 -9.05
C ARG A 17 13.14 -10.32 -8.42
N VAL A 18 11.83 -10.47 -8.63
CA VAL A 18 10.81 -9.62 -8.00
C VAL A 18 10.90 -9.72 -6.48
N LEU A 19 11.00 -10.92 -5.93
CA LEU A 19 11.12 -11.14 -4.49
C LEU A 19 12.42 -10.57 -3.90
N GLU A 20 13.52 -10.68 -4.63
CA GLU A 20 14.80 -10.08 -4.20
C GLU A 20 14.69 -8.55 -4.11
N LEU A 21 14.21 -7.90 -5.17
CA LEU A 21 14.07 -6.45 -5.25
C LEU A 21 13.09 -5.91 -4.20
N THR A 22 11.97 -6.59 -3.99
CA THR A 22 10.93 -6.16 -3.05
C THR A 22 11.26 -6.52 -1.60
N CYS A 23 11.43 -7.81 -1.29
CA CYS A 23 11.55 -8.31 0.08
C CYS A 23 12.94 -8.07 0.68
N ARG A 24 14.01 -8.13 -0.10
CA ARG A 24 15.38 -7.99 0.44
C ARG A 24 15.94 -6.59 0.29
N GLN A 25 15.66 -5.92 -0.84
CA GLN A 25 16.21 -4.60 -1.13
C GLN A 25 15.25 -3.45 -0.80
N GLY A 26 13.98 -3.74 -0.50
CA GLY A 26 12.99 -2.72 -0.15
C GLY A 26 12.68 -1.73 -1.29
N ARG A 27 12.83 -2.16 -2.54
CA ARG A 27 12.63 -1.28 -3.72
C ARG A 27 11.15 -1.22 -4.11
N SER A 28 10.74 -0.08 -4.65
CA SER A 28 9.50 0.03 -5.43
C SER A 28 9.64 -0.79 -6.72
N VAL A 29 8.73 -1.73 -6.93
CA VAL A 29 8.75 -2.64 -8.08
C VAL A 29 7.39 -2.63 -8.76
N PHE A 30 7.42 -2.41 -10.07
CA PHE A 30 6.31 -2.72 -10.96
C PHE A 30 6.65 -4.03 -11.68
N TYR A 31 5.81 -5.05 -11.52
CA TYR A 31 5.94 -6.31 -12.23
C TYR A 31 4.62 -6.64 -12.92
N THR A 32 4.72 -7.11 -14.15
CA THR A 32 3.58 -7.38 -15.03
C THR A 32 3.79 -8.69 -15.78
N GLY A 33 2.76 -9.14 -16.46
CA GLY A 33 2.77 -10.35 -17.26
C GLY A 33 1.35 -10.77 -17.65
N PRO A 34 1.19 -11.65 -18.66
CA PRO A 34 -0.12 -12.13 -19.08
C PRO A 34 -0.84 -12.92 -17.97
N GLY A 35 -2.13 -13.22 -18.17
CA GLY A 35 -2.88 -14.11 -17.27
C GLY A 35 -2.21 -15.48 -17.15
N GLY A 36 -2.25 -16.08 -15.96
CA GLY A 36 -1.74 -17.44 -15.73
C GLY A 36 -0.23 -17.58 -15.47
N VAL A 37 0.56 -16.51 -15.50
CA VAL A 37 2.03 -16.57 -15.25
C VAL A 37 2.45 -16.57 -13.77
N GLY A 38 1.50 -16.78 -12.85
CA GLY A 38 1.81 -16.84 -11.42
C GLY A 38 2.00 -15.48 -10.71
N LYS A 39 1.53 -14.35 -11.27
CA LYS A 39 1.61 -13.04 -10.58
C LYS A 39 0.99 -13.06 -9.18
N SER A 40 -0.22 -13.61 -9.06
CA SER A 40 -0.91 -13.75 -7.77
C SER A 40 -0.15 -14.65 -6.80
N PHE A 41 0.59 -15.63 -7.32
CA PHE A 41 1.48 -16.47 -6.52
C PHE A 41 2.67 -15.66 -5.99
N VAL A 42 3.34 -14.85 -6.81
CA VAL A 42 4.38 -13.93 -6.33
C VAL A 42 3.83 -12.96 -5.30
N THR A 43 2.65 -12.38 -5.54
CA THR A 43 1.95 -11.52 -4.58
C THR A 43 1.74 -12.21 -3.24
N SER A 44 1.30 -13.47 -3.22
CA SER A 44 1.08 -14.20 -1.97
C SER A 44 2.38 -14.46 -1.19
N VAL A 45 3.48 -14.76 -1.89
CA VAL A 45 4.80 -14.91 -1.28
C VAL A 45 5.31 -13.58 -0.69
N ILE A 46 5.14 -12.47 -1.41
CA ILE A 46 5.46 -11.12 -0.89
C ILE A 46 4.64 -10.84 0.37
N LEU A 47 3.33 -11.10 0.34
CA LEU A 47 2.45 -10.86 1.49
C LEU A 47 2.84 -11.73 2.70
N ALA A 48 3.21 -13.00 2.49
CA ALA A 48 3.70 -13.87 3.55
C ALA A 48 4.99 -13.32 4.19
N PHE A 49 5.93 -12.85 3.37
CA PHE A 49 7.15 -12.19 3.84
C PHE A 49 6.83 -10.93 4.64
N LEU A 50 5.97 -10.04 4.12
CA LEU A 50 5.61 -8.79 4.79
C LEU A 50 4.88 -9.05 6.12
N ARG A 51 4.04 -10.08 6.20
CA ARG A 51 3.41 -10.52 7.47
C ARG A 51 4.45 -10.93 8.50
N ALA A 52 5.49 -11.66 8.08
CA ALA A 52 6.58 -12.04 8.99
C ALA A 52 7.42 -10.83 9.43
N VAL A 53 7.67 -9.86 8.54
CA VAL A 53 8.46 -8.66 8.84
C VAL A 53 7.72 -7.69 9.76
N PHE A 54 6.46 -7.39 9.46
CA PHE A 54 5.70 -6.38 10.20
C PHE A 54 4.94 -6.94 11.40
N SER A 55 4.69 -8.25 11.44
CA SER A 55 4.05 -8.95 12.57
C SER A 55 2.83 -8.19 13.10
N ASP A 56 2.82 -7.79 14.37
CA ASP A 56 1.72 -7.06 15.03
C ASP A 56 1.39 -5.70 14.39
N THR A 57 2.31 -5.12 13.62
CA THR A 57 2.13 -3.84 12.92
C THR A 57 1.64 -4.00 11.48
N PHE A 58 1.50 -5.22 10.97
CA PHE A 58 1.18 -5.50 9.56
C PHE A 58 -0.04 -4.73 9.05
N SER A 59 -1.12 -4.69 9.83
CA SER A 59 -2.38 -4.03 9.46
C SER A 59 -2.28 -2.50 9.30
N LYS A 60 -1.26 -1.88 9.88
CA LYS A 60 -1.00 -0.42 9.78
C LYS A 60 0.13 -0.11 8.80
N ALA A 61 1.13 -0.99 8.72
CA ALA A 61 2.31 -0.81 7.90
C ALA A 61 2.11 -1.22 6.43
N VAL A 62 1.18 -2.13 6.14
CA VAL A 62 0.96 -2.68 4.81
C VAL A 62 -0.47 -2.42 4.35
N ALA A 63 -0.63 -1.62 3.29
CA ALA A 63 -1.91 -1.46 2.61
C ALA A 63 -1.96 -2.40 1.40
N ILE A 64 -2.87 -3.39 1.46
CA ILE A 64 -3.14 -4.32 0.35
C ILE A 64 -4.34 -3.78 -0.42
N THR A 65 -4.11 -3.38 -1.66
CA THR A 65 -5.11 -2.63 -2.43
C THR A 65 -5.28 -3.12 -3.86
N ALA A 66 -6.46 -2.89 -4.41
CA ALA A 66 -6.74 -2.99 -5.84
C ALA A 66 -7.77 -1.91 -6.26
N PRO A 67 -7.95 -1.63 -7.55
CA PRO A 67 -8.89 -0.61 -8.02
C PRO A 67 -10.37 -0.99 -7.81
N THR A 68 -10.69 -2.29 -7.86
CA THR A 68 -12.05 -2.81 -7.73
C THR A 68 -12.22 -3.69 -6.50
N GLY A 69 -13.46 -3.78 -5.98
CA GLY A 69 -13.76 -4.59 -4.79
C GLY A 69 -13.53 -6.09 -5.01
N ILE A 70 -13.83 -6.61 -6.21
CA ILE A 70 -13.63 -8.02 -6.56
C ILE A 70 -12.13 -8.34 -6.57
N ALA A 71 -11.31 -7.53 -7.24
CA ALA A 71 -9.85 -7.73 -7.26
C ALA A 71 -9.24 -7.62 -5.86
N ALA A 72 -9.67 -6.62 -5.08
CA ALA A 72 -9.21 -6.44 -3.71
C ALA A 72 -9.52 -7.66 -2.83
N THR A 73 -10.69 -8.27 -3.00
CA THR A 73 -11.09 -9.46 -2.24
C THR A 73 -10.18 -10.65 -2.54
N HIS A 74 -9.77 -10.86 -3.80
CA HIS A 74 -8.89 -11.96 -4.19
C HIS A 74 -7.50 -11.93 -3.54
N ILE A 75 -7.01 -10.74 -3.18
CA ILE A 75 -5.72 -10.57 -2.49
C ILE A 75 -5.87 -10.32 -0.98
N GLY A 76 -7.08 -10.42 -0.44
CA GLY A 76 -7.36 -10.16 0.98
C GLY A 76 -7.15 -8.70 1.40
N GLY A 77 -7.39 -7.77 0.47
CA GLY A 77 -7.22 -6.33 0.65
C GLY A 77 -8.53 -5.54 0.59
N THR A 78 -8.41 -4.23 0.39
CA THR A 78 -9.54 -3.31 0.17
C THR A 78 -9.34 -2.50 -1.10
N THR A 79 -10.32 -1.73 -1.54
CA THR A 79 -10.10 -0.86 -2.70
C THR A 79 -9.11 0.24 -2.36
N LEU A 80 -8.31 0.69 -3.31
CA LEU A 80 -7.35 1.78 -3.10
C LEU A 80 -8.07 3.03 -2.55
N HIS A 81 -9.21 3.37 -3.14
CA HIS A 81 -10.13 4.42 -2.66
C HIS A 81 -10.53 4.27 -1.18
N SER A 82 -10.87 3.06 -0.75
CA SER A 82 -11.26 2.76 0.64
C SER A 82 -10.07 2.85 1.59
N ALA A 83 -8.91 2.30 1.20
CA ALA A 83 -7.68 2.34 1.99
C ALA A 83 -7.24 3.78 2.27
N MET A 84 -7.36 4.66 1.27
CA MET A 84 -7.01 6.07 1.35
C MET A 84 -8.04 6.92 2.09
N GLY A 85 -9.25 6.41 2.34
CA GLY A 85 -10.34 7.17 2.95
C GLY A 85 -10.91 8.29 2.07
N VAL A 86 -10.69 8.20 0.74
CA VAL A 86 -11.11 9.24 -0.22
C VAL A 86 -12.47 8.96 -0.86
N GLY A 87 -13.00 7.74 -0.70
CA GLY A 87 -14.24 7.34 -1.41
C GLY A 87 -14.06 7.44 -2.92
N VAL A 88 -15.09 7.81 -3.66
CA VAL A 88 -14.96 8.20 -5.07
C VAL A 88 -14.79 9.72 -5.12
N PRO A 89 -13.57 10.24 -5.34
CA PRO A 89 -13.33 11.68 -5.46
C PRO A 89 -13.96 12.18 -6.76
N LEU A 90 -14.68 13.30 -6.72
CA LEU A 90 -15.26 13.93 -7.92
C LEU A 90 -14.33 14.96 -8.56
N VAL A 91 -13.43 15.55 -7.77
CA VAL A 91 -12.45 16.58 -8.17
C VAL A 91 -11.18 16.49 -7.30
N HIS A 92 -10.09 17.13 -7.73
CA HIS A 92 -8.82 17.16 -7.00
C HIS A 92 -8.95 17.68 -5.55
N GLU A 93 -9.68 18.79 -5.33
CA GLU A 93 -9.84 19.36 -3.98
C GLU A 93 -10.63 18.44 -3.03
N ASP A 94 -11.53 17.62 -3.58
CA ASP A 94 -12.31 16.62 -2.85
C ASP A 94 -11.39 15.48 -2.36
N PHE A 95 -10.40 15.09 -3.16
CA PHE A 95 -9.39 14.10 -2.75
C PHE A 95 -8.54 14.60 -1.58
N ALA A 96 -7.99 15.81 -1.70
CA ALA A 96 -7.13 16.42 -0.67
C ALA A 96 -7.88 16.68 0.64
N SER A 97 -9.11 17.20 0.56
CA SER A 97 -9.92 17.46 1.75
C SER A 97 -10.32 16.16 2.48
N ARG A 98 -10.69 15.10 1.75
CA ARG A 98 -11.06 13.80 2.33
C ARG A 98 -9.90 13.05 2.95
N MET A 99 -8.72 13.10 2.31
CA MET A 99 -7.52 12.45 2.85
C MET A 99 -6.88 13.28 3.97
N GLY A 100 -6.92 14.61 3.89
CA GLY A 100 -6.09 15.50 4.70
C GLY A 100 -6.74 16.30 5.82
N GLY A 101 -8.07 16.31 5.98
CA GLY A 101 -8.65 17.14 7.06
C GLY A 101 -10.17 17.15 7.28
N GLY A 102 -10.98 16.44 6.50
CA GLY A 102 -12.43 16.31 6.76
C GLY A 102 -12.77 15.33 7.90
N ALA A 103 -14.06 15.00 8.08
CA ALA A 103 -14.54 14.00 9.05
C ALA A 103 -13.88 12.61 8.91
N SER A 104 -13.26 12.32 7.75
CA SER A 104 -12.49 11.13 7.41
C SER A 104 -10.96 11.27 7.54
N GLY A 105 -10.44 12.48 7.83
CA GLY A 105 -9.00 12.82 7.77
C GLY A 105 -8.10 12.02 8.73
N GLY A 106 -8.68 11.37 9.74
CA GLY A 106 -7.94 10.44 10.60
C GLY A 106 -7.37 9.24 9.85
N LYS A 107 -8.07 8.73 8.83
CA LYS A 107 -7.62 7.56 8.05
C LYS A 107 -6.45 7.90 7.12
N GLY A 108 -6.55 9.00 6.36
CA GLY A 108 -5.48 9.44 5.47
C GLY A 108 -4.21 9.80 6.25
N LYS A 109 -4.35 10.51 7.38
CA LYS A 109 -3.23 10.76 8.30
C LYS A 109 -2.63 9.46 8.85
N SER A 110 -3.45 8.57 9.42
CA SER A 110 -2.96 7.32 10.01
C SER A 110 -2.23 6.48 8.98
N LEU A 111 -2.79 6.39 7.78
CA LEU A 111 -2.17 5.72 6.66
C LEU A 111 -0.84 6.39 6.31
N ALA A 112 -0.81 7.68 5.95
CA ALA A 112 0.41 8.35 5.50
C ALA A 112 1.56 8.28 6.52
N THR A 113 1.24 8.33 7.81
CA THR A 113 2.24 8.32 8.90
C THR A 113 2.74 6.91 9.26
N GLN A 114 1.93 5.87 9.05
CA GLN A 114 2.26 4.49 9.46
C GLN A 114 2.64 3.58 8.29
N LEU A 115 2.13 3.87 7.08
CA LEU A 115 2.32 3.06 5.87
C LEU A 115 3.80 2.94 5.53
N GLN A 116 4.26 1.69 5.46
CA GLN A 116 5.60 1.32 4.99
C GLN A 116 5.55 0.72 3.59
N VAL A 117 4.49 -0.03 3.26
CA VAL A 117 4.33 -0.71 1.97
C VAL A 117 2.91 -0.52 1.44
N LEU A 118 2.81 0.00 0.21
CA LEU A 118 1.57 0.04 -0.57
C LEU A 118 1.65 -1.00 -1.68
N LEU A 119 0.80 -2.03 -1.60
CA LEU A 119 0.63 -3.03 -2.64
C LEU A 119 -0.62 -2.68 -3.46
N ILE A 120 -0.46 -2.57 -4.78
CA ILE A 120 -1.55 -2.27 -5.73
C ILE A 120 -1.60 -3.40 -6.75
N ASP A 121 -2.59 -4.27 -6.65
CA ASP A 121 -2.89 -5.24 -7.71
C ASP A 121 -3.76 -4.59 -8.80
N GLU A 122 -3.71 -5.10 -10.02
CA GLU A 122 -4.44 -4.56 -11.18
C GLU A 122 -4.23 -3.05 -11.41
N VAL A 123 -2.99 -2.56 -11.21
CA VAL A 123 -2.63 -1.14 -11.37
C VAL A 123 -2.95 -0.56 -12.77
N SER A 124 -3.09 -1.42 -13.79
CA SER A 124 -3.51 -1.03 -15.14
C SER A 124 -4.90 -0.39 -15.21
N MET A 125 -5.75 -0.59 -14.20
CA MET A 125 -7.07 0.03 -14.11
C MET A 125 -7.05 1.40 -13.40
N LEU A 126 -5.88 1.87 -12.95
CA LEU A 126 -5.74 3.20 -12.35
C LEU A 126 -5.30 4.22 -13.38
N SER A 127 -5.85 5.44 -13.28
CA SER A 127 -5.33 6.57 -14.04
C SER A 127 -4.01 7.06 -13.43
N ALA A 128 -3.13 7.60 -14.29
CA ALA A 128 -1.90 8.26 -13.85
C ALA A 128 -2.22 9.43 -12.90
N GLU A 129 -3.25 10.22 -13.23
CA GLU A 129 -3.75 11.32 -12.41
C GLU A 129 -4.08 10.89 -10.97
N PHE A 130 -4.72 9.72 -10.78
CA PHE A 130 -5.01 9.23 -9.43
C PHE A 130 -3.73 8.93 -8.65
N LEU A 131 -2.72 8.33 -9.30
CA LEU A 131 -1.45 8.01 -8.67
C LEU A 131 -0.66 9.27 -8.30
N ASP A 132 -0.68 10.28 -9.17
CA ASP A 132 -0.02 11.57 -8.91
C ASP A 132 -0.64 12.28 -7.71
N LEU A 133 -1.97 12.32 -7.63
CA LEU A 133 -2.68 12.88 -6.47
C LEU A 133 -2.39 12.13 -5.18
N LEU A 134 -2.35 10.80 -5.27
CA LEU A 134 -2.02 9.97 -4.13
C LEU A 134 -0.60 10.27 -3.63
N ASP A 135 0.38 10.35 -4.52
CA ASP A 135 1.77 10.68 -4.16
C ASP A 135 1.86 12.08 -3.53
N GLU A 136 1.23 13.09 -4.14
CA GLU A 136 1.20 14.46 -3.63
C GLU A 136 0.64 14.52 -2.21
N GLN A 137 -0.53 13.90 -1.98
CA GLN A 137 -1.18 13.94 -0.67
C GLN A 137 -0.43 13.13 0.38
N LEU A 138 0.12 11.96 0.03
CA LEU A 138 0.95 11.18 0.96
C LEU A 138 2.19 11.98 1.37
N ARG A 139 2.86 12.65 0.43
CA ARG A 139 4.02 13.52 0.73
C ARG A 139 3.62 14.70 1.60
N ALA A 140 2.52 15.37 1.30
CA ALA A 140 2.04 16.50 2.09
C ALA A 140 1.72 16.09 3.54
N LEU A 141 1.05 14.96 3.73
CA LEU A 141 0.73 14.43 5.05
C LEU A 141 1.98 13.99 5.82
N VAL A 142 2.93 13.34 5.15
CA VAL A 142 4.22 12.98 5.77
C VAL A 142 5.03 14.21 6.13
N ALA A 143 5.06 15.24 5.29
CA ALA A 143 5.77 16.50 5.60
C ALA A 143 5.14 17.22 6.80
N LYS A 144 3.80 17.18 6.92
CA LYS A 144 3.05 17.83 8.00
C LYS A 144 3.14 17.07 9.32
N TYR A 145 3.03 15.75 9.28
CA TYR A 145 2.89 14.93 10.50
C TYR A 145 4.12 14.09 10.82
N GLY A 146 5.06 13.89 9.89
CA GLY A 146 6.18 12.97 10.05
C GLY A 146 5.80 11.49 9.86
N ARG A 147 6.79 10.61 9.71
CA ARG A 147 6.58 9.14 9.71
C ARG A 147 6.78 8.56 11.10
N GLY A 148 6.03 7.51 11.42
CA GLY A 148 6.20 6.72 12.65
C GLY A 148 5.03 6.86 13.64
N PRO A 149 4.83 5.86 14.51
CA PRO A 149 3.69 5.78 15.43
C PRO A 149 3.66 6.93 16.46
N ASP A 150 4.82 7.48 16.83
CA ASP A 150 4.96 8.48 17.88
C ASP A 150 4.55 9.90 17.45
N ASN A 151 4.33 10.12 16.15
CA ASN A 151 4.09 11.44 15.61
C ASN A 151 2.59 11.82 15.49
N LEU A 152 1.68 10.95 15.92
CA LEU A 152 0.24 11.22 15.86
C LEU A 152 -0.19 12.44 16.68
N HIS A 153 0.55 12.83 17.73
CA HIS A 153 0.19 13.90 18.66
C HIS A 153 0.70 15.30 18.26
N ARG A 154 1.49 15.43 17.20
CA ARG A 154 2.15 16.71 16.87
C ARG A 154 1.24 17.75 16.22
N GLY A 155 0.07 17.34 15.71
CA GLY A 155 -0.83 18.18 14.94
C GLY A 155 -1.95 18.88 15.72
N GLU A 156 -2.12 18.62 17.02
CA GLU A 156 -3.24 19.17 17.82
C GLU A 156 -2.88 20.44 18.61
N LYS A 157 -1.61 20.89 18.60
CA LYS A 157 -1.15 22.07 19.36
C LYS A 157 -0.92 23.33 18.51
N ALA A 158 -1.72 23.52 17.46
CA ALA A 158 -1.69 24.74 16.66
C ALA A 158 -3.12 25.29 16.49
N ARG A 159 -3.70 25.79 17.58
CA ARG A 159 -4.76 26.80 17.59
C ARG A 159 -4.60 27.68 18.81
#